data_AF-A0AAN5APU2-F1
#
_entry.id   AF-A0AAN5APU2-F1
#
_cell.length_a   1.000
_cell.length_b   1.000
_cell.length_c   1.000
_cell.angle_alpha   90.00
_cell.angle_beta   90.00
_cell.angle_gamma   90.00
#
_symmetry.space_group_name_H-M   'P 1'
#
loop_
_entity.id
_entity.type
_entity.pdbx_description
1 polymer ?
#
loop_
_entity_poly.entity_id
_entity_poly.type
_entity_poly.pdbx_seq_one_letter_code
_entity_poly.pdbx_strand_id
1 'polypeptide(L)'
;MQEASYICVPKLHWDKMTSDLDFYKKWYANRKTERYAPGTEVDNQQLAIDFAGESVIDENITSSEGNSNRKEVIVELENIPEGAKFIRYETTEVLEVTPPSVSVLVIKRPVFMVPEDDDRFRYVTADYPDFLPIPKSNTSASLLAYLIVSKFVDHLPIYRMVQMFRRDGIIFNSSTINNWFKKVHELLQCLYEKLVDQVQQASYIQADETTIKLARKGGTVDNYMWYYHAPLEKVACLQYQKERAAEYADDFFLDYEGDFAQADGYAGYNHLKDRGITLLA
;
A
#
# COMPACT_ATOMS: atom_id res chain seq x y z
N MET A 1 -21.22 29.16 -7.72
CA MET A 1 -21.24 27.74 -8.09
C MET A 1 -20.34 27.57 -9.29
N GLN A 2 -19.14 27.03 -9.09
CA GLN A 2 -18.20 26.70 -10.16
C GLN A 2 -18.16 25.17 -10.18
N GLU A 3 -18.69 24.56 -11.24
CA GLU A 3 -18.67 23.12 -11.44
C GLU A 3 -17.21 22.64 -11.55
N ALA A 4 -16.80 21.77 -10.63
CA ALA A 4 -15.54 21.04 -10.75
C ALA A 4 -15.73 19.95 -11.81
N SER A 5 -15.17 20.15 -12.99
CA SER A 5 -15.08 19.12 -14.01
C SER A 5 -13.98 18.12 -13.62
N TYR A 6 -14.39 16.96 -13.12
CA TYR A 6 -13.48 15.86 -12.83
C TYR A 6 -13.00 15.24 -14.14
N ILE A 7 -11.71 15.37 -14.44
CA ILE A 7 -11.07 14.65 -15.53
C ILE A 7 -10.90 13.20 -15.07
N CYS A 8 -11.79 12.33 -15.52
CA CYS A 8 -11.65 10.88 -15.36
C CYS A 8 -10.40 10.43 -16.14
N VAL A 9 -9.32 10.11 -15.43
CA VAL A 9 -8.09 9.61 -16.04
C VAL A 9 -8.38 8.22 -16.64
N PRO A 10 -7.99 7.95 -17.91
CA PRO A 10 -8.31 6.68 -18.57
C PRO A 10 -7.78 5.49 -17.77
N LYS A 11 -8.49 4.36 -17.85
CA LYS A 11 -8.22 3.06 -17.21
C LYS A 11 -6.72 2.81 -17.02
N LEU A 12 -6.21 3.15 -15.83
CA LEU A 12 -4.93 2.63 -15.37
C LEU A 12 -5.03 1.10 -15.44
N HIS A 13 -3.98 0.41 -15.88
CA HIS A 13 -3.96 -1.05 -15.94
C HIS A 13 -3.89 -1.60 -14.50
N TRP A 14 -5.05 -1.60 -13.81
CA TRP A 14 -5.19 -1.88 -12.38
C TRP A 14 -4.56 -3.20 -12.00
N ASP A 15 -4.67 -4.22 -12.85
CA ASP A 15 -4.16 -5.57 -12.60
C ASP A 15 -2.68 -5.62 -12.17
N LYS A 16 -1.84 -4.74 -12.72
CA LYS A 16 -0.41 -4.70 -12.37
C LYS A 16 -0.17 -4.02 -11.02
N MET A 17 -0.89 -2.95 -10.71
CA MET A 17 -0.85 -2.31 -9.39
C MET A 17 -1.45 -3.22 -8.32
N THR A 18 -2.51 -3.97 -8.65
CA THR A 18 -3.14 -4.94 -7.74
C THR A 18 -2.18 -6.09 -7.44
N SER A 19 -1.46 -6.63 -8.43
CA SER A 19 -0.44 -7.66 -8.21
C SER A 19 0.70 -7.19 -7.30
N ASP A 20 1.21 -5.97 -7.52
CA ASP A 20 2.26 -5.39 -6.67
C ASP A 20 1.72 -5.15 -5.24
N LEU A 21 0.52 -4.60 -5.11
CA LEU A 21 -0.16 -4.42 -3.82
C LEU A 21 -0.48 -5.73 -3.12
N ASP A 22 -0.86 -6.78 -3.84
CA ASP A 22 -1.18 -8.10 -3.29
C ASP A 22 0.08 -8.83 -2.84
N PHE A 23 1.22 -8.65 -3.54
CA PHE A 23 2.53 -9.07 -3.05
C PHE A 23 2.85 -8.40 -1.70
N TYR A 24 2.67 -7.07 -1.60
CA TYR A 24 2.88 -6.36 -0.34
C TYR A 24 1.85 -6.74 0.74
N LYS A 25 0.56 -6.86 0.42
CA LYS A 25 -0.48 -7.31 1.37
C LYS A 25 -0.23 -8.73 1.88
N LYS A 26 0.20 -9.66 1.03
CA LYS A 26 0.59 -11.02 1.46
C LYS A 26 1.78 -10.99 2.42
N TRP A 27 2.76 -10.13 2.16
CA TRP A 27 3.95 -10.01 2.99
C TRP A 27 3.66 -9.35 4.36
N TYR A 28 2.78 -8.34 4.38
CA TYR A 28 2.52 -7.50 5.55
C TYR A 28 1.26 -7.89 6.36
N ALA A 29 0.17 -8.28 5.71
CA ALA A 29 -1.14 -8.50 6.35
C ALA A 29 -1.43 -9.97 6.70
N ASN A 30 -0.67 -10.94 6.17
CA ASN A 30 -0.93 -12.37 6.36
C ASN A 30 0.01 -13.07 7.37
N ARG A 31 0.51 -12.34 8.38
CA ARG A 31 1.01 -13.00 9.60
C ARG A 31 -0.14 -13.30 10.56
N LYS A 32 -1.02 -14.21 10.16
CA LYS A 32 -1.73 -15.01 11.16
C LYS A 32 -0.79 -16.12 11.60
N THR A 33 -0.45 -16.14 12.88
CA THR A 33 0.06 -17.33 13.55
C THR A 33 -1.02 -18.41 13.51
N GLU A 34 -1.10 -19.15 12.41
CA GLU A 34 -1.95 -20.33 12.31
C GLU A 34 -1.08 -21.57 12.39
N ARG A 35 -1.27 -22.32 13.48
CA ARG A 35 -0.80 -23.70 13.62
C ARG A 35 -1.53 -24.53 12.56
N TYR A 36 -0.83 -25.02 11.55
CA TYR A 36 -1.41 -25.96 10.61
C TYR A 36 -1.50 -27.35 11.24
N ALA A 37 -2.70 -27.94 11.19
CA ALA A 37 -2.92 -29.35 11.48
C ALA A 37 -2.47 -30.21 10.27
N PRO A 38 -2.03 -31.46 10.47
CA PRO A 38 -1.39 -32.26 9.43
C PRO A 38 -2.43 -32.83 8.43
N GLY A 39 -2.11 -32.80 7.13
CA GLY A 39 -2.66 -33.77 6.17
C GLY A 39 -3.31 -33.23 4.89
N THR A 40 -2.62 -32.42 4.08
CA THR A 40 -3.09 -32.16 2.71
C THR A 40 -1.92 -32.16 1.72
N GLU A 41 -1.92 -33.13 0.80
CA GLU A 41 -1.01 -33.22 -0.35
C GLU A 41 -1.40 -32.20 -1.42
N VAL A 42 -0.42 -31.60 -2.10
CA VAL A 42 -0.65 -30.82 -3.33
C VAL A 42 0.44 -31.14 -4.36
N ASP A 43 -0.03 -31.36 -5.58
CA ASP A 43 0.66 -31.80 -6.80
C ASP A 43 1.42 -30.65 -7.50
N ASN A 44 2.60 -30.97 -8.03
CA ASN A 44 3.58 -30.05 -8.61
C ASN A 44 3.49 -30.04 -10.14
N GLN A 45 3.28 -28.87 -10.75
CA GLN A 45 3.79 -28.62 -12.11
C GLN A 45 3.91 -27.12 -12.49
N GLN A 46 5.18 -26.71 -12.66
CA GLN A 46 5.72 -25.91 -13.77
C GLN A 46 5.60 -24.36 -13.76
N LEU A 47 6.72 -23.64 -13.54
CA LEU A 47 7.62 -23.09 -14.59
C LEU A 47 8.68 -22.09 -14.03
N ALA A 48 9.95 -22.30 -14.40
CA ALA A 48 11.09 -21.37 -14.25
C ALA A 48 11.03 -20.22 -15.30
N ILE A 49 11.77 -19.09 -15.20
CA ILE A 49 13.20 -18.96 -15.60
C ILE A 49 13.84 -17.64 -15.08
N ASP A 50 15.03 -17.81 -14.48
CA ASP A 50 16.31 -17.09 -14.41
C ASP A 50 16.48 -15.56 -14.51
N PHE A 51 17.26 -15.02 -13.55
CA PHE A 51 18.32 -14.03 -13.82
C PHE A 51 19.58 -14.37 -13.01
N ALA A 52 20.67 -14.62 -13.74
CA ALA A 52 21.96 -15.08 -13.24
C ALA A 52 22.70 -14.02 -12.41
N GLY A 53 23.04 -14.39 -11.18
CA GLY A 53 24.22 -13.93 -10.46
C GLY A 53 24.77 -15.15 -9.74
N GLU A 54 26.02 -15.52 -10.01
CA GLU A 54 26.67 -16.70 -9.44
C GLU A 54 26.51 -16.71 -7.92
N SER A 55 25.60 -17.55 -7.44
CA SER A 55 25.60 -18.05 -6.08
C SER A 55 26.14 -19.47 -6.17
N VAL A 56 27.09 -19.79 -5.30
CA VAL A 56 27.47 -21.18 -5.07
C VAL A 56 26.29 -21.82 -4.37
N ILE A 57 25.37 -22.37 -5.16
CA ILE A 57 24.24 -23.17 -4.69
C ILE A 57 24.76 -24.60 -4.61
N ASP A 58 24.83 -25.11 -3.38
CA ASP A 58 25.09 -26.52 -3.11
C ASP A 58 23.97 -27.36 -3.75
N GLU A 59 24.32 -28.46 -4.42
CA GLU A 59 23.44 -29.21 -5.33
C GLU A 59 22.28 -29.96 -4.62
N ASN A 60 22.16 -29.79 -3.30
CA ASN A 60 21.21 -30.50 -2.43
C ASN A 60 20.05 -29.62 -1.89
N ILE A 61 19.82 -28.44 -2.46
CA ILE A 61 18.78 -27.50 -1.99
C ILE A 61 17.51 -27.68 -2.83
N THR A 62 16.47 -28.26 -2.25
CA THR A 62 15.12 -28.35 -2.85
C THR A 62 14.15 -27.42 -2.12
N SER A 63 13.69 -26.36 -2.80
CA SER A 63 12.63 -25.48 -2.30
C SER A 63 11.23 -26.05 -2.58
N SER A 64 10.35 -26.09 -1.58
CA SER A 64 8.94 -26.53 -1.71
C SER A 64 7.95 -25.36 -1.77
N GLU A 65 6.92 -25.47 -2.64
CA GLU A 65 5.90 -24.45 -2.86
C GLU A 65 4.83 -24.48 -1.75
N GLY A 66 5.06 -23.71 -0.69
CA GLY A 66 4.11 -23.52 0.40
C GLY A 66 4.50 -22.33 1.27
N ASN A 67 3.88 -21.17 1.02
CA ASN A 67 4.27 -19.84 1.49
C ASN A 67 5.60 -19.38 0.86
N SER A 68 5.50 -18.40 -0.05
CA SER A 68 6.45 -18.07 -1.14
C SER A 68 7.88 -17.66 -0.75
N ASN A 69 8.30 -17.82 0.50
CA ASN A 69 9.60 -17.39 1.02
C ASN A 69 10.35 -18.46 1.85
N ARG A 70 9.91 -19.73 1.83
CA ARG A 70 10.61 -20.81 2.56
C ARG A 70 11.59 -21.53 1.63
N LYS A 71 12.84 -21.62 2.06
CA LYS A 71 13.85 -22.49 1.45
C LYS A 71 14.05 -23.67 2.38
N GLU A 72 13.96 -24.88 1.84
CA GLU A 72 14.22 -26.10 2.60
C GLU A 72 15.58 -26.65 2.18
N VAL A 73 16.40 -26.98 3.18
CA VAL A 73 17.70 -27.61 2.98
C VAL A 73 17.64 -28.91 3.77
N ILE A 74 17.71 -30.03 3.06
CA ILE A 74 17.79 -31.36 3.67
C ILE A 74 19.26 -31.71 3.81
N VAL A 75 19.70 -31.95 5.04
CA VAL A 75 21.06 -32.39 5.33
C VAL A 75 21.03 -33.89 5.54
N GLU A 76 21.58 -34.64 4.57
CA GLU A 76 21.65 -36.09 4.62
C GLU A 76 22.77 -36.57 5.55
N LEU A 77 22.55 -37.70 6.24
CA LEU A 77 23.56 -38.30 7.10
C LEU A 77 24.53 -39.16 6.27
N GLU A 78 25.78 -38.73 6.15
CA GLU A 78 26.82 -39.55 5.53
C GLU A 78 27.18 -40.77 6.39
N ASN A 79 27.31 -41.94 5.76
CA ASN A 79 27.63 -43.23 6.41
C ASN A 79 26.60 -43.71 7.46
N ILE A 80 25.36 -43.96 7.00
CA ILE A 80 24.29 -44.52 7.83
C ILE A 80 24.72 -45.89 8.41
N PRO A 81 24.72 -46.07 9.75
CA PRO A 81 25.08 -47.35 10.37
C PRO A 81 24.18 -48.50 9.91
N GLU A 82 24.77 -49.69 9.74
CA GLU A 82 24.05 -50.88 9.29
C GLU A 82 22.92 -51.25 10.26
N GLY A 83 21.70 -51.39 9.73
CA GLY A 83 20.49 -51.65 10.53
C GLY A 83 19.78 -50.40 11.08
N ALA A 84 20.29 -49.19 10.82
CA ALA A 84 19.60 -47.95 11.19
C ALA A 84 18.28 -47.79 10.41
N LYS A 85 17.28 -47.18 11.07
CA LYS A 85 15.97 -46.88 10.49
C LYS A 85 15.70 -45.39 10.59
N PHE A 86 15.22 -44.81 9.50
CA PHE A 86 14.72 -43.44 9.51
C PHE A 86 13.51 -43.32 10.46
N ILE A 87 13.49 -42.28 11.28
CA ILE A 87 12.40 -42.01 12.23
C ILE A 87 11.68 -40.72 11.85
N ARG A 88 12.43 -39.61 11.76
CA ARG A 88 11.94 -38.29 11.39
C ARG A 88 13.12 -37.38 11.06
N TYR A 89 12.86 -36.27 10.40
CA TYR A 89 13.77 -35.14 10.38
C TYR A 89 13.70 -34.35 11.69
N GLU A 90 14.84 -33.83 12.13
CA GLU A 90 14.89 -32.78 13.15
C GLU A 90 14.93 -31.43 12.43
N THR A 91 13.84 -30.66 12.54
CA THR A 91 13.66 -29.41 11.80
C THR A 91 14.15 -28.22 12.62
N THR A 92 15.03 -27.40 12.04
CA THR A 92 15.39 -26.08 12.57
C THR A 92 14.92 -25.02 11.60
N GLU A 93 14.10 -24.08 12.07
CA GLU A 93 13.67 -22.94 11.26
C GLU A 93 14.63 -21.76 11.44
N VAL A 94 15.22 -21.29 10.33
CA VAL A 94 16.13 -20.14 10.31
C VAL A 94 15.50 -19.00 9.50
N LEU A 95 15.49 -17.79 10.06
CA LEU A 95 14.97 -16.61 9.39
C LEU A 95 16.07 -15.96 8.55
N GLU A 96 15.91 -15.99 7.23
CA GLU A 96 16.71 -15.22 6.29
C GLU A 96 16.03 -13.88 5.96
N VAL A 97 16.80 -12.80 5.91
CA VAL A 97 16.32 -11.49 5.46
C VAL A 97 16.96 -11.15 4.13
N THR A 98 16.16 -11.09 3.07
CA THR A 98 16.56 -10.48 1.79
C THR A 98 16.02 -9.04 1.75
N PRO A 99 16.89 -8.02 1.74
CA PRO A 99 16.43 -6.64 1.67
C PRO A 99 15.75 -6.34 0.32
N PRO A 100 14.91 -5.31 0.24
CA PRO A 100 14.33 -4.86 -1.03
C PRO A 100 15.43 -4.55 -2.05
N SER A 101 15.35 -5.17 -3.24
CA SER A 101 16.22 -4.87 -4.37
C SER A 101 15.54 -3.85 -5.29
N VAL A 102 16.31 -2.92 -5.85
CA VAL A 102 15.82 -1.88 -6.76
C VAL A 102 16.46 -2.06 -8.13
N SER A 103 15.63 -2.04 -9.17
CA SER A 103 16.06 -2.08 -10.58
C SER A 103 15.60 -0.83 -11.33
N VAL A 104 16.28 -0.52 -12.43
CA VAL A 104 15.97 0.64 -13.27
C VAL A 104 15.24 0.18 -14.53
N LEU A 105 13.97 0.56 -14.65
CA LEU A 105 13.21 0.42 -15.89
C LEU A 105 13.54 1.56 -16.84
N VAL A 106 14.16 1.25 -17.98
CA VAL A 106 14.51 2.25 -19.01
C VAL A 106 13.45 2.24 -20.12
N ILE A 107 12.65 3.31 -20.18
CA ILE A 107 11.66 3.51 -21.24
C ILE A 107 12.24 4.45 -22.31
N LYS A 108 12.49 3.92 -23.51
CA LYS A 108 12.97 4.71 -24.66
C LYS A 108 11.80 5.06 -25.56
N ARG A 109 11.50 6.36 -25.69
CA ARG A 109 10.49 6.89 -26.60
C ARG A 109 11.20 7.56 -27.78
N PRO A 110 10.97 7.13 -29.03
CA PRO A 110 11.59 7.77 -30.17
C PRO A 110 11.06 9.21 -30.33
N VAL A 111 11.94 10.09 -30.79
CA VAL A 111 11.61 11.47 -31.14
C VAL A 111 11.93 11.63 -32.61
N PHE A 112 10.93 12.04 -33.39
CA PHE A 112 11.06 12.29 -34.82
C PHE A 112 10.96 13.79 -35.07
N MET A 113 11.80 14.30 -35.97
CA MET A 113 11.71 15.65 -36.49
C MET A 113 10.90 15.61 -37.78
N VAL A 114 9.79 16.33 -37.82
CA VAL A 114 8.92 16.43 -38.99
C VAL A 114 9.08 17.84 -39.57
N PRO A 115 9.52 17.99 -40.84
CA PRO A 115 9.61 19.30 -41.48
C PRO A 115 8.21 19.91 -41.67
N GLU A 116 8.12 21.23 -41.51
CA GLU A 116 6.96 22.08 -41.82
C GLU A 116 7.40 23.19 -42.81
N ASP A 117 6.48 24.07 -43.19
CA ASP A 117 6.78 25.18 -44.10
C ASP A 117 7.70 26.25 -43.45
N ASP A 118 8.50 26.91 -44.30
CA ASP A 118 9.42 28.01 -43.94
C ASP A 118 10.51 27.65 -42.92
N ASP A 119 11.33 26.61 -43.19
CA ASP A 119 12.45 26.16 -42.33
C ASP A 119 12.04 25.84 -40.87
N ARG A 120 10.76 25.53 -40.65
CA ARG A 120 10.23 25.11 -39.34
C ARG A 120 10.21 23.60 -39.22
N PHE A 121 10.35 23.14 -37.97
CA PHE A 121 10.30 21.73 -37.64
C PHE A 121 9.45 21.52 -36.38
N ARG A 122 8.68 20.43 -36.39
CA ARG A 122 7.95 19.94 -35.21
C ARG A 122 8.57 18.64 -34.72
N TYR A 123 8.76 18.52 -33.41
CA TYR A 123 9.14 17.25 -32.79
C TYR A 123 7.90 16.44 -32.43
N VAL A 124 7.89 15.17 -32.83
CA VAL A 124 6.82 14.21 -32.52
C VAL A 124 7.42 13.06 -31.73
N THR A 125 6.75 12.67 -30.65
CA THR A 125 7.17 11.54 -29.81
C THR A 125 5.94 10.74 -29.39
N ALA A 126 6.08 9.42 -29.23
CA ALA A 126 5.02 8.55 -28.71
C ALA A 126 4.63 8.98 -27.29
N ASP A 127 3.41 8.79 -26.82
CA ASP A 127 3.00 9.13 -25.44
C ASP A 127 3.75 8.34 -24.35
N TYR A 128 3.60 8.74 -23.09
CA TYR A 128 4.10 7.94 -21.97
C TYR A 128 3.24 6.68 -21.80
N PRO A 129 3.82 5.53 -21.43
CA PRO A 129 3.02 4.33 -21.17
C PRO A 129 2.01 4.53 -20.02
N ASP A 130 0.79 4.03 -20.20
CA ASP A 130 -0.32 4.18 -19.23
C ASP A 130 -0.07 3.51 -17.88
N PHE A 131 0.88 2.56 -17.81
CA PHE A 131 1.26 1.92 -16.55
C PHE A 131 2.11 2.83 -15.65
N LEU A 132 2.57 3.98 -16.12
CA LEU A 132 3.28 4.95 -15.29
C LEU A 132 2.27 5.77 -14.48
N PRO A 133 2.23 5.61 -13.14
CA PRO A 133 1.24 6.31 -12.31
C PRO A 133 1.46 7.83 -12.33
N ILE A 134 2.70 8.28 -12.51
CA ILE A 134 3.06 9.69 -12.60
C ILE A 134 3.88 9.89 -13.89
N PRO A 135 3.25 10.33 -15.00
CA PRO A 135 3.97 10.61 -16.24
C PRO A 135 5.07 11.65 -16.04
N LYS A 136 6.17 11.53 -16.79
CA LYS A 136 7.38 12.38 -16.66
C LYS A 136 8.11 12.26 -15.31
N SER A 137 7.79 11.25 -14.50
CA SER A 137 8.49 10.96 -13.24
C SER A 137 9.46 9.78 -13.36
N ASN A 138 10.48 9.75 -12.51
CA ASN A 138 11.43 8.65 -12.40
C ASN A 138 11.03 7.64 -11.31
N THR A 139 9.73 7.36 -11.17
CA THR A 139 9.18 6.43 -10.18
C THR A 139 8.20 5.44 -10.82
N SER A 140 8.19 4.22 -10.30
CA SER A 140 7.26 3.16 -10.68
C SER A 140 6.13 3.04 -9.65
N ALA A 141 5.05 2.35 -10.01
CA ALA A 141 4.00 1.99 -9.06
C ALA A 141 4.55 1.19 -7.86
N SER A 142 5.45 0.23 -8.12
CA SER A 142 6.09 -0.58 -7.09
C SER A 142 6.93 0.25 -6.09
N LEU A 143 7.69 1.23 -6.57
CA LEU A 143 8.45 2.14 -5.70
C LEU A 143 7.53 3.03 -4.87
N LEU A 144 6.46 3.56 -5.48
CA LEU A 144 5.47 4.37 -4.76
C LEU A 144 4.75 3.57 -3.67
N ALA A 145 4.34 2.34 -3.97
CA ALA A 145 3.72 1.43 -3.02
C ALA A 145 4.65 1.15 -1.83
N TYR A 146 5.91 0.78 -2.11
CA TYR A 146 6.92 0.56 -1.09
C TYR A 146 7.11 1.77 -0.18
N LEU A 147 7.25 2.98 -0.74
CA LEU A 147 7.46 4.20 0.03
C LEU A 147 6.25 4.56 0.92
N ILE A 148 5.03 4.33 0.44
CA ILE A 148 3.80 4.62 1.19
C ILE A 148 3.61 3.63 2.34
N VAL A 149 3.77 2.33 2.08
CA VAL A 149 3.73 1.30 3.12
C VAL A 149 4.80 1.58 4.16
N SER A 150 6.03 1.84 3.73
CA SER A 150 7.13 2.21 4.62
C SER A 150 6.78 3.43 5.49
N LYS A 151 6.17 4.46 4.91
CA LYS A 151 5.87 5.72 5.62
C LYS A 151 4.74 5.58 6.65
N PHE A 152 3.67 4.90 6.28
CA PHE A 152 2.39 4.94 7.00
C PHE A 152 2.11 3.66 7.78
N VAL A 153 2.53 2.49 7.28
CA VAL A 153 2.39 1.20 7.97
C VAL A 153 3.61 0.96 8.86
N ASP A 154 4.81 1.13 8.32
CA ASP A 154 6.05 0.85 9.06
C ASP A 154 6.58 2.06 9.86
N HIS A 155 5.83 3.17 9.82
CA HIS A 155 6.16 4.43 10.51
C HIS A 155 7.57 4.97 10.20
N LEU A 156 8.13 4.67 9.02
CA LEU A 156 9.48 5.07 8.65
C LEU A 156 9.50 6.53 8.15
N PRO A 157 10.18 7.46 8.85
CA PRO A 157 10.23 8.85 8.42
C PRO A 157 11.05 9.01 7.13
N ILE A 158 10.71 10.01 6.32
CA ILE A 158 11.29 10.22 4.97
C ILE A 158 12.82 10.29 4.99
N TYR A 159 13.41 10.98 5.97
CA TYR A 159 14.86 11.06 6.06
C TYR A 159 15.54 9.70 6.26
N ARG A 160 14.89 8.75 6.96
CA ARG A 160 15.39 7.38 7.14
C ARG A 160 15.30 6.61 5.83
N MET A 161 14.19 6.73 5.10
CA MET A 161 14.06 6.12 3.76
C MET A 161 15.16 6.63 2.82
N VAL A 162 15.39 7.95 2.77
CA VAL A 162 16.47 8.54 1.96
C VAL A 162 17.84 7.97 2.36
N GLN A 163 18.11 7.80 3.66
CA GLN A 163 19.35 7.19 4.13
C GLN A 163 19.45 5.70 3.74
N MET A 164 18.35 4.96 3.78
CA MET A 164 18.31 3.55 3.36
C MET A 164 18.70 3.43 1.89
N PHE A 165 18.00 4.13 1.00
CA PHE A 165 18.31 4.13 -0.44
C PHE A 165 19.76 4.59 -0.71
N ARG A 166 20.26 5.57 0.05
CA ARG A 166 21.66 6.03 -0.10
C ARG A 166 22.67 4.93 0.20
N ARG A 167 22.40 4.03 1.16
CA ARG A 167 23.28 2.88 1.43
C ARG A 167 23.32 1.91 0.26
N ASP A 168 22.24 1.83 -0.50
CA ASP A 168 22.13 1.02 -1.70
C ASP A 168 22.59 1.76 -2.97
N GLY A 169 23.30 2.89 -2.81
CA GLY A 169 23.83 3.70 -3.91
C GLY A 169 22.81 4.59 -4.62
N ILE A 170 21.56 4.62 -4.15
CA ILE A 170 20.47 5.38 -4.77
C ILE A 170 20.27 6.70 -4.04
N ILE A 171 20.41 7.81 -4.76
CA ILE A 171 20.33 9.15 -4.17
C ILE A 171 18.97 9.77 -4.47
N PHE A 172 18.11 9.84 -3.44
CA PHE A 172 16.88 10.62 -3.49
C PHE A 172 16.98 11.90 -2.67
N ASN A 173 16.32 12.95 -3.14
CA ASN A 173 16.04 14.12 -2.31
C ASN A 173 14.71 13.91 -1.57
N SER A 174 14.65 14.29 -0.29
CA SER A 174 13.41 14.32 0.48
C SER A 174 12.30 15.11 -0.21
N SER A 175 12.62 16.18 -0.95
CA SER A 175 11.63 16.94 -1.71
C SER A 175 10.99 16.13 -2.84
N THR A 176 11.77 15.28 -3.52
CA THR A 176 11.28 14.38 -4.57
C THR A 176 10.29 13.38 -4.00
N ILE A 177 10.63 12.71 -2.90
CA ILE A 177 9.73 11.75 -2.22
C ILE A 177 8.45 12.44 -1.74
N ASN A 178 8.56 13.63 -1.14
CA ASN A 178 7.39 14.40 -0.72
C ASN A 178 6.47 14.77 -1.88
N ASN A 179 7.04 15.15 -3.03
CA ASN A 179 6.26 15.45 -4.23
C ASN A 179 5.56 14.20 -4.77
N TRP A 180 6.22 13.04 -4.73
CA TRP A 180 5.58 11.77 -5.06
C TRP A 180 4.42 11.45 -4.13
N PHE A 181 4.55 11.67 -2.82
CA PHE A 181 3.44 11.45 -1.87
C PHE A 181 2.23 12.32 -2.17
N LYS A 182 2.44 13.59 -2.54
CA LYS A 182 1.34 14.47 -2.99
C LYS A 182 0.65 13.91 -4.23
N LYS A 183 1.41 13.41 -5.20
CA LYS A 183 0.86 12.82 -6.41
C LYS A 183 0.12 11.51 -6.15
N VAL A 184 0.60 10.67 -5.24
CA VAL A 184 -0.15 9.49 -4.88
C VAL A 184 -1.41 9.82 -4.10
N HIS A 185 -1.39 10.86 -3.25
CA HIS A 185 -2.62 11.35 -2.62
C HIS A 185 -3.67 11.76 -3.67
N GLU A 186 -3.28 12.51 -4.71
CA GLU A 186 -4.17 12.85 -5.84
C GLU A 186 -4.73 11.59 -6.53
N LEU A 187 -3.90 10.55 -6.73
CA LEU A 187 -4.32 9.29 -7.35
C LEU A 187 -5.27 8.46 -6.47
N LEU A 188 -5.08 8.49 -5.14
CA LEU A 188 -5.87 7.73 -4.18
C LEU A 188 -7.17 8.45 -3.77
N GLN A 189 -7.37 9.70 -4.20
CA GLN A 189 -8.51 10.51 -3.83
C GLN A 189 -9.85 9.83 -4.21
N CYS A 190 -9.95 9.27 -5.42
CA CYS A 190 -11.17 8.58 -5.85
C CYS A 190 -11.46 7.31 -5.04
N LEU A 191 -10.42 6.62 -4.58
CA LEU A 191 -10.56 5.46 -3.70
C LEU A 191 -11.03 5.88 -2.31
N TYR A 192 -10.48 6.98 -1.79
CA TYR A 192 -10.91 7.57 -0.51
C TYR A 192 -12.38 7.99 -0.56
N GLU A 193 -12.81 8.67 -1.63
CA GLU A 193 -14.22 9.05 -1.84
C GLU A 193 -15.13 7.82 -1.83
N LYS A 194 -14.74 6.72 -2.51
CA LYS A 194 -15.51 5.47 -2.47
C LYS A 194 -15.53 4.80 -1.10
N LEU A 195 -14.45 4.91 -0.33
CA LEU A 195 -14.41 4.45 1.06
C LEU A 195 -15.38 5.25 1.95
N VAL A 196 -15.44 6.57 1.76
CA VAL A 196 -16.39 7.45 2.45
C VAL A 196 -17.82 7.08 2.08
N ASP A 197 -18.13 6.95 0.78
CA ASP A 197 -19.45 6.51 0.31
C ASP A 197 -19.88 5.19 0.99
N GLN A 198 -18.96 4.22 1.08
CA GLN A 198 -19.25 2.92 1.70
C GLN A 198 -19.53 3.02 3.20
N VAL A 199 -18.79 3.86 3.93
CA VAL A 199 -19.06 4.11 5.35
C VAL A 199 -20.40 4.84 5.51
N GLN A 200 -20.72 5.79 4.63
CA GLN A 200 -21.96 6.55 4.68
C GLN A 200 -23.22 5.72 4.35
N GLN A 201 -23.07 4.68 3.53
CA GLN A 201 -24.15 3.73 3.21
C GLN A 201 -24.36 2.64 4.28
N ALA A 202 -23.49 2.57 5.30
CA ALA A 202 -23.60 1.57 6.34
C ALA A 202 -24.83 1.84 7.23
N SER A 203 -25.45 0.77 7.73
CA SER A 203 -26.60 0.88 8.64
C SER A 203 -26.22 1.35 10.05
N TYR A 204 -24.95 1.17 10.41
CA TYR A 204 -24.40 1.51 11.71
C TYR A 204 -22.93 1.91 11.59
N ILE A 205 -22.57 3.05 12.17
CA ILE A 205 -21.18 3.52 12.23
C ILE A 205 -20.75 3.91 13.65
N GLN A 206 -19.45 3.83 13.89
CA GLN A 206 -18.76 4.33 15.06
C GLN A 206 -17.98 5.58 14.67
N ALA A 207 -18.11 6.65 15.43
CA ALA A 207 -17.42 7.92 15.22
C ALA A 207 -16.56 8.26 16.44
N ASP A 208 -15.35 8.71 16.19
CA ASP A 208 -14.40 9.18 17.22
C ASP A 208 -13.54 10.31 16.64
N GLU A 209 -13.05 11.20 17.48
CA GLU A 209 -12.13 12.26 17.05
C GLU A 209 -10.89 12.34 17.94
N THR A 210 -9.73 12.29 17.30
CA THR A 210 -8.44 12.35 17.99
C THR A 210 -7.73 13.66 17.71
N THR A 211 -7.29 14.35 18.77
CA THR A 211 -6.47 15.56 18.65
C THR A 211 -5.05 15.23 18.18
N ILE A 212 -4.62 15.88 17.10
CA ILE A 212 -3.26 15.79 16.53
C ILE A 212 -2.57 17.16 16.64
N LYS A 213 -1.34 17.17 17.16
CA LYS A 213 -0.53 18.39 17.24
C LYS A 213 0.27 18.60 15.96
N LEU A 214 0.01 19.70 15.27
CA LEU A 214 0.76 20.10 14.08
C LEU A 214 1.72 21.24 14.40
N ALA A 215 2.99 21.09 13.99
CA ALA A 215 3.98 22.14 14.14
C ALA A 215 3.67 23.34 13.23
N ARG A 216 3.73 24.55 13.79
CA ARG A 216 3.60 25.83 13.07
C ARG A 216 4.70 26.78 13.55
N LYS A 217 4.99 27.83 12.77
CA LYS A 217 5.93 28.87 13.22
C LYS A 217 5.42 29.46 14.54
N GLY A 218 6.18 29.27 15.62
CA GLY A 218 5.84 29.77 16.95
C GLY A 218 5.17 28.77 17.90
N GLY A 219 4.99 27.49 17.53
CA GLY A 219 4.48 26.47 18.46
C GLY A 219 3.77 25.31 17.76
N THR A 220 2.85 24.67 18.47
CA THR A 220 1.98 23.63 17.93
C THR A 220 0.53 24.12 17.91
N VAL A 221 -0.19 23.78 16.86
CA VAL A 221 -1.64 24.01 16.76
C VAL A 221 -2.34 22.65 16.83
N ASP A 222 -3.39 22.58 17.64
CA ASP A 222 -4.22 21.39 17.72
C ASP A 222 -5.08 21.29 16.45
N ASN A 223 -5.13 20.10 15.88
CA ASN A 223 -5.96 19.71 14.75
C ASN A 223 -6.65 18.40 15.13
N TYR A 224 -7.57 17.92 14.31
CA TYR A 224 -8.41 16.79 14.65
C TYR A 224 -8.45 15.81 13.49
N MET A 225 -8.39 14.53 13.82
CA MET A 225 -8.64 13.45 12.89
C MET A 225 -9.93 12.76 13.32
N TRP A 226 -10.95 12.89 12.48
CA TRP A 226 -12.24 12.24 12.65
C TRP A 226 -12.14 10.84 12.06
N TYR A 227 -12.49 9.85 12.85
CA TYR A 227 -12.49 8.44 12.49
C TYR A 227 -13.94 7.96 12.42
N TYR A 228 -14.31 7.42 11.27
CA TYR A 228 -15.61 6.80 11.06
C TYR A 228 -15.40 5.34 10.66
N HIS A 229 -16.04 4.43 11.37
CA HIS A 229 -15.88 3.00 11.21
C HIS A 229 -17.24 2.33 11.08
N ALA A 230 -17.44 1.60 9.99
CA ALA A 230 -18.59 0.74 9.77
C ALA A 230 -18.18 -0.71 10.10
N PRO A 231 -18.44 -1.18 11.34
CA PRO A 231 -17.88 -2.45 11.82
C PRO A 231 -18.47 -3.69 11.15
N LEU A 232 -19.71 -3.61 10.66
CA LEU A 232 -20.38 -4.73 9.99
C LEU A 232 -19.77 -4.97 8.60
N GLU A 233 -19.46 -3.89 7.90
CA GLU A 233 -18.86 -3.84 6.57
C GLU A 233 -17.32 -3.94 6.63
N LYS A 234 -16.74 -3.75 7.82
CA LYS A 234 -15.28 -3.77 8.08
C LYS A 234 -14.53 -2.72 7.27
N VAL A 235 -15.13 -1.54 7.12
CA VAL A 235 -14.55 -0.39 6.44
C VAL A 235 -14.44 0.79 7.38
N ALA A 236 -13.40 1.60 7.21
CA ALA A 236 -13.23 2.82 7.97
C ALA A 236 -12.63 3.93 7.10
N CYS A 237 -12.98 5.17 7.42
CA CYS A 237 -12.38 6.35 6.81
C CYS A 237 -11.92 7.35 7.88
N LEU A 238 -10.96 8.18 7.49
CA LEU A 238 -10.34 9.19 8.35
C LEU A 238 -10.44 10.55 7.67
N GLN A 239 -10.96 11.55 8.37
CA GLN A 239 -11.09 12.91 7.87
C GLN A 239 -10.30 13.88 8.74
N TYR A 240 -9.31 14.54 8.14
CA TYR A 240 -8.52 15.56 8.81
C TYR A 240 -9.26 16.91 8.82
N GLN A 241 -9.35 17.53 9.98
CA GLN A 241 -9.95 18.84 10.19
C GLN A 241 -9.07 19.74 11.06
N LYS A 242 -9.15 21.05 10.82
CA LYS A 242 -8.34 22.04 11.56
C LYS A 242 -8.90 22.35 12.94
N GLU A 243 -10.21 22.16 13.14
CA GLU A 243 -10.92 22.49 14.38
C GLU A 243 -11.80 21.29 14.81
N ARG A 244 -12.28 21.33 16.05
CA ARG A 244 -13.23 20.34 16.62
C ARG A 244 -14.63 20.92 16.62
N ALA A 245 -15.05 21.46 15.49
CA ALA A 245 -16.39 21.99 15.32
C ALA A 245 -17.36 20.83 15.04
N ALA A 246 -18.54 20.89 15.64
CA ALA A 246 -19.63 19.94 15.38
C ALA A 246 -20.02 19.91 13.88
N GLU A 247 -19.85 21.04 13.19
CA GLU A 247 -20.10 21.19 11.74
C GLU A 247 -19.38 20.14 10.88
N TYR A 248 -18.18 19.70 11.28
CA TYR A 248 -17.46 18.68 10.51
C TYR A 248 -18.06 17.28 10.65
N ALA A 249 -18.66 16.98 11.81
CA ALA A 249 -19.48 15.78 11.94
C ALA A 249 -20.75 15.94 11.12
N ASP A 250 -21.45 17.08 11.25
CA ASP A 250 -22.68 17.38 10.49
C ASP A 250 -22.49 17.19 8.98
N ASP A 251 -21.39 17.68 8.42
CA ASP A 251 -21.03 17.55 7.01
C ASP A 251 -20.89 16.07 6.60
N PHE A 252 -20.20 15.26 7.41
CA PHE A 252 -20.05 13.82 7.13
C PHE A 252 -21.38 13.09 7.20
N PHE A 253 -22.22 13.42 8.18
CA PHE A 253 -23.53 12.80 8.37
C PHE A 253 -24.59 13.34 7.40
N LEU A 254 -24.25 14.28 6.50
CA LEU A 254 -25.18 14.79 5.48
C LEU A 254 -25.63 13.71 4.51
N ASP A 255 -24.70 12.87 4.07
CA ASP A 255 -24.93 11.80 3.13
C ASP A 255 -25.01 10.41 3.82
N TYR A 256 -25.08 10.38 5.17
CA TYR A 256 -25.24 9.14 5.92
C TYR A 256 -26.68 8.62 5.82
N GLU A 257 -26.83 7.39 5.34
CA GLU A 257 -28.14 6.76 5.10
C GLU A 257 -28.59 5.82 6.24
N GLY A 258 -27.72 5.55 7.22
CA GLY A 258 -27.99 4.61 8.30
C GLY A 258 -28.78 5.18 9.49
N ASP A 259 -29.37 4.29 10.27
CA ASP A 259 -30.24 4.65 11.39
C ASP A 259 -29.48 4.82 12.72
N PHE A 260 -28.27 4.27 12.84
CA PHE A 260 -27.54 4.18 14.11
C PHE A 260 -26.13 4.75 14.01
N ALA A 261 -25.70 5.49 15.03
CA ALA A 261 -24.31 5.89 15.18
C ALA A 261 -23.87 5.73 16.64
N GLN A 262 -22.65 5.26 16.88
CA GLN A 262 -22.04 5.23 18.20
C GLN A 262 -20.93 6.27 18.26
N ALA A 263 -20.94 7.11 19.29
CA ALA A 263 -19.87 8.08 19.52
C ALA A 263 -19.57 8.17 21.02
N ASP A 264 -18.40 8.69 21.37
CA ASP A 264 -18.16 9.09 22.75
C ASP A 264 -19.16 10.20 23.15
N GLY A 265 -19.40 10.42 24.43
CA GLY A 265 -20.42 11.36 24.92
C GLY A 265 -20.15 12.84 24.59
N TYR A 266 -19.33 13.14 23.58
CA TYR A 266 -19.08 14.48 23.09
C TYR A 266 -20.36 15.15 22.61
N ALA A 267 -20.63 16.32 23.18
CA ALA A 267 -21.83 17.09 22.89
C ALA A 267 -21.95 17.50 21.41
N GLY A 268 -20.83 17.49 20.68
CA GLY A 268 -20.79 17.76 19.26
C GLY A 268 -21.52 16.74 18.40
N TYR A 269 -21.96 15.59 18.93
CA TYR A 269 -22.80 14.64 18.18
C TYR A 269 -24.29 14.79 18.46
N ASN A 270 -24.70 15.56 19.49
CA ASN A 270 -26.09 15.59 19.94
C ASN A 270 -27.10 16.03 18.85
N HIS A 271 -26.67 16.85 17.89
CA HIS A 271 -27.48 17.31 16.77
C HIS A 271 -27.90 16.17 15.82
N LEU A 272 -27.22 15.02 15.84
CA LEU A 272 -27.56 13.89 14.96
C LEU A 272 -28.94 13.31 15.27
N LYS A 273 -29.41 13.46 16.51
CA LYS A 273 -30.78 13.08 16.91
C LYS A 273 -31.84 13.84 16.14
N ASP A 274 -31.58 15.12 15.83
CA ASP A 274 -32.51 15.95 15.07
C ASP A 274 -32.64 15.48 13.61
N ARG A 275 -31.69 14.65 13.14
CA ARG A 275 -31.68 14.03 11.81
C ARG A 275 -32.34 12.65 11.78
N GLY A 276 -32.89 12.18 12.91
CA GLY A 276 -33.46 10.84 13.04
C GLY A 276 -32.45 9.73 13.30
N ILE A 277 -31.16 10.06 13.48
CA ILE A 277 -30.11 9.09 13.79
C ILE A 277 -30.16 8.74 15.28
N THR A 278 -30.22 7.45 15.59
CA THR A 278 -30.18 6.95 16.96
C THR A 278 -28.73 6.85 17.44
N LEU A 279 -28.38 7.72 18.39
CA LEU A 279 -27.06 7.68 19.04
C LEU A 279 -27.00 6.60 20.11
N LEU A 280 -26.05 5.68 19.93
CA LEU A 280 -25.66 4.65 20.89
C LEU A 280 -24.48 5.17 21.72
N ALA A 281 -24.52 4.92 23.04
CA ALA A 281 -23.41 5.20 23.96
C ALA A 281 -22.59 3.92 24.17
#